data_AF-K6J312-F1
#
_entry.id   AF-K6J312-F1
#
_cell.length_a   1.000
_cell.length_b   1.000
_cell.length_c   1.000
_cell.angle_alpha   90.00
_cell.angle_beta   90.00
_cell.angle_gamma   90.00
#
_symmetry.space_group_name_H-M   'P 1'
#
loop_
_entity.id
_entity.type
_entity.pdbx_description
1 polymer ?
#
loop_
_entity_poly.entity_id
_entity_poly.type
_entity_poly.pdbx_seq_one_letter_code
_entity_poly.pdbx_strand_id
1 'polypeptide(L)'
;MNPIKDSGFFFDLKRKFEVILEEVEKKTFDQKDEIRELETLWEEMFHLAGKNDSPYFQIRLKTLKKQLDTFVKNKGYEKNEFDKIFHQLGKMKRTDSVEFLDESLRNRLEKIAENHYSPGDMISSGVVLPSATNQKGKQYITFRCGTIYFITDRSSYTILKDLDRRKNTVEYKEKVYRIFPNSFVYGLSEEEYRNENFLTMNLLALKREFGFEFYRFDTLCEILQINEGTFLKGLKPMKDFEVPGRERRIRSYFRKAGIHYYYIPPEKV
;
A
#
# COMPACT_ATOMS: atom_id res chain seq x y z
N MET A 1 -21.87 -58.33 -6.15
CA MET A 1 -20.46 -57.88 -6.26
C MET A 1 -19.77 -58.74 -7.29
N ASN A 2 -19.03 -58.13 -8.22
CA ASN A 2 -18.33 -58.85 -9.28
C ASN A 2 -16.83 -58.69 -9.02
N PRO A 3 -16.17 -59.66 -8.37
CA PRO A 3 -14.82 -59.50 -7.81
C PRO A 3 -13.78 -59.02 -8.82
N ILE A 4 -13.96 -59.38 -10.10
CA ILE A 4 -13.06 -59.01 -11.20
C ILE A 4 -13.24 -57.53 -11.58
N LYS A 5 -14.48 -57.02 -11.58
CA LYS A 5 -14.76 -55.60 -11.81
C LYS A 5 -14.36 -54.75 -10.62
N ASP A 6 -14.61 -55.24 -9.41
CA ASP A 6 -14.23 -54.58 -8.16
C ASP A 6 -12.69 -54.51 -8.03
N SER A 7 -11.97 -55.53 -8.52
CA SER A 7 -10.50 -55.53 -8.63
C SER A 7 -9.99 -54.50 -9.63
N GLY A 8 -10.59 -54.37 -10.81
CA GLY A 8 -10.19 -53.36 -11.80
C GLY A 8 -10.35 -51.95 -11.25
N PHE A 9 -11.50 -51.67 -10.64
CA PHE A 9 -11.79 -50.38 -10.02
C PHE A 9 -10.82 -50.05 -8.87
N PHE A 10 -10.44 -51.05 -8.06
CA PHE A 10 -9.44 -50.87 -7.00
C PHE A 10 -8.06 -50.44 -7.56
N PHE A 11 -7.59 -51.07 -8.63
CA PHE A 11 -6.30 -50.70 -9.23
C PHE A 11 -6.32 -49.35 -9.93
N ASP A 12 -7.46 -48.95 -10.50
CA ASP A 12 -7.65 -47.58 -11.02
C ASP A 12 -7.59 -46.53 -9.90
N LEU A 13 -8.22 -46.81 -8.76
CA LEU A 13 -8.14 -45.95 -7.57
C LEU A 13 -6.72 -45.88 -7.01
N LYS A 14 -6.00 -47.01 -6.93
CA LYS A 14 -4.59 -47.04 -6.53
C LYS A 14 -3.74 -46.17 -7.46
N ARG A 15 -3.91 -46.29 -8.78
CA ARG A 15 -3.16 -45.50 -9.75
C ARG A 15 -3.45 -44.01 -9.59
N LYS A 16 -4.71 -43.63 -9.37
CA LYS A 16 -5.09 -42.25 -9.08
C LYS A 16 -4.45 -41.72 -7.80
N PHE A 17 -4.38 -42.56 -6.76
CA PHE A 17 -3.69 -42.23 -5.50
C PHE A 17 -2.19 -42.00 -5.73
N GLU A 18 -1.51 -42.86 -6.49
CA GLU A 18 -0.09 -42.73 -6.82
C GLU A 18 0.21 -41.43 -7.56
N VAL A 19 -0.59 -41.09 -8.58
CA VAL A 19 -0.43 -39.84 -9.34
C VAL A 19 -0.60 -38.62 -8.42
N ILE A 20 -1.63 -38.62 -7.56
CA ILE A 20 -1.84 -37.52 -6.61
C ILE A 20 -0.66 -37.43 -5.63
N LEU A 21 -0.15 -38.57 -5.16
CA LEU A 21 0.99 -38.61 -4.24
C LEU A 21 2.27 -38.07 -4.88
N GLU A 22 2.54 -38.42 -6.14
CA GLU A 22 3.67 -37.87 -6.93
C GLU A 22 3.54 -36.35 -7.12
N GLU A 23 2.34 -35.84 -7.39
CA GLU A 23 2.11 -34.39 -7.49
C GLU A 23 2.31 -33.68 -6.15
N VAL A 24 1.89 -34.31 -5.05
CA VAL A 24 2.13 -33.80 -3.68
C VAL A 24 3.62 -33.79 -3.37
N GLU A 25 4.34 -34.85 -3.73
CA GLU A 25 5.79 -34.95 -3.54
C GLU A 25 6.54 -33.85 -4.30
N LYS A 26 6.23 -33.65 -5.58
CA LYS A 26 6.81 -32.57 -6.40
C LYS A 26 6.59 -31.19 -5.78
N LYS A 27 5.34 -30.86 -5.42
CA LYS A 27 5.01 -29.58 -4.76
C LYS A 27 5.74 -29.41 -3.43
N THR A 28 5.94 -30.50 -2.68
CA THR A 28 6.67 -30.47 -1.41
C THR A 28 8.18 -30.31 -1.63
N PHE A 29 8.71 -30.78 -2.76
CA PHE A 29 10.11 -30.60 -3.13
C PHE A 29 10.41 -29.17 -3.55
N ASP A 30 9.59 -28.59 -4.44
CA ASP A 30 9.72 -27.19 -4.89
C ASP A 30 9.67 -26.21 -3.70
N GLN A 31 8.78 -26.47 -2.73
CA GLN A 31 8.69 -25.73 -1.47
C GLN A 31 10.01 -25.66 -0.68
N LYS A 32 10.88 -26.68 -0.76
CA LYS A 32 12.17 -26.63 -0.07
C LYS A 32 13.12 -25.62 -0.71
N ASP A 33 13.07 -25.48 -2.02
CA ASP A 33 13.88 -24.50 -2.74
C ASP A 33 13.39 -23.08 -2.45
N GLU A 34 12.08 -22.85 -2.41
CA GLU A 34 11.50 -21.56 -2.05
C GLU A 34 11.74 -21.19 -0.58
N ILE A 35 11.67 -22.15 0.34
CA ILE A 35 12.03 -21.94 1.76
C ILE A 35 13.51 -21.53 1.88
N ARG A 36 14.40 -22.17 1.12
CA ARG A 36 15.83 -21.86 1.13
C ARG A 36 16.11 -20.44 0.61
N GLU A 37 15.37 -20.00 -0.40
CA GLU A 37 15.45 -18.62 -0.89
C GLU A 37 14.99 -17.61 0.19
N LEU A 38 13.90 -17.90 0.90
CA LEU A 38 13.43 -17.07 2.02
C LEU A 38 14.46 -16.97 3.17
N GLU A 39 15.15 -18.07 3.48
CA GLU A 39 16.23 -18.06 4.46
C GLU A 39 17.42 -17.21 4.01
N THR A 40 17.80 -17.31 2.74
CA THR A 40 18.88 -16.51 2.16
C THR A 40 18.56 -15.01 2.20
N LEU A 41 17.34 -14.62 1.80
CA LEU A 41 16.87 -13.22 1.89
C LEU A 41 16.88 -12.70 3.33
N TRP A 42 16.48 -13.54 4.29
CA TRP A 42 16.53 -13.17 5.69
C TRP A 42 17.98 -12.92 6.18
N GLU A 43 18.91 -13.78 5.80
CA GLU A 43 20.33 -13.63 6.16
C GLU A 43 20.93 -12.33 5.62
N GLU A 44 20.64 -12.00 4.35
CA GLU A 44 21.08 -10.75 3.73
C GLU A 44 20.51 -9.52 4.46
N MET A 45 19.19 -9.52 4.74
CA MET A 45 18.54 -8.45 5.50
C MET A 45 19.14 -8.28 6.90
N PHE A 46 19.41 -9.39 7.58
CA PHE A 46 19.97 -9.38 8.93
C PHE A 46 21.42 -8.88 8.94
N HIS A 47 22.21 -9.29 7.95
CA HIS A 47 23.58 -8.80 7.80
C HIS A 47 23.61 -7.29 7.53
N LEU A 48 22.73 -6.79 6.66
CA LEU A 48 22.63 -5.36 6.36
C LEU A 48 22.20 -4.54 7.57
N ALA A 49 21.22 -5.01 8.36
CA ALA A 49 20.84 -4.36 9.61
C ALA A 49 21.96 -4.44 10.67
N GLY A 50 22.78 -5.48 10.62
CA GLY A 50 24.01 -5.64 11.40
C GLY A 50 25.06 -4.58 11.06
N LYS A 51 25.39 -4.45 9.78
CA LYS A 51 26.42 -3.56 9.27
C LYS A 51 26.13 -2.07 9.53
N ASN A 52 24.86 -1.70 9.59
CA ASN A 52 24.41 -0.31 9.75
C ASN A 52 23.91 0.01 11.16
N ASP A 53 24.24 -0.81 12.16
CA ASP A 53 23.84 -0.62 13.57
C ASP A 53 22.37 -0.23 13.74
N SER A 54 21.47 -0.98 13.09
CA SER A 54 20.03 -0.73 13.10
C SER A 54 19.31 -1.74 14.02
N PRO A 55 19.32 -1.53 15.36
CA PRO A 55 18.85 -2.52 16.34
C PRO A 55 17.35 -2.82 16.22
N TYR A 56 16.52 -1.86 15.80
CA TYR A 56 15.09 -2.10 15.58
C TYR A 56 14.85 -3.12 14.46
N PHE A 57 15.57 -3.00 13.33
CA PHE A 57 15.47 -3.97 12.25
C PHE A 57 16.01 -5.33 12.66
N GLN A 58 17.11 -5.39 13.41
CA GLN A 58 17.65 -6.66 13.92
C GLN A 58 16.67 -7.38 14.86
N ILE A 59 16.01 -6.69 15.78
CA ILE A 59 15.02 -7.27 16.70
C ILE A 59 13.83 -7.85 15.92
N ARG A 60 13.36 -7.10 14.92
CA ARG A 60 12.22 -7.51 14.08
C ARG A 60 12.58 -8.69 13.16
N LEU A 61 13.79 -8.71 12.62
CA LEU A 61 14.30 -9.82 11.83
C LEU A 61 14.51 -11.08 12.68
N LYS A 62 15.00 -10.98 13.93
CA LYS A 62 15.04 -12.14 14.85
C LYS A 62 13.66 -12.74 15.09
N THR A 63 12.64 -11.89 15.19
CA THR A 63 11.24 -12.33 15.35
C THR A 63 10.72 -12.99 14.07
N LEU A 64 11.06 -12.42 12.91
CA LEU A 64 10.71 -12.97 11.60
C LEU A 64 11.36 -14.35 11.39
N LYS A 65 12.63 -14.53 11.78
CA LYS A 65 13.32 -15.83 11.70
C LYS A 65 12.60 -16.90 12.51
N LYS A 66 12.24 -16.57 13.76
CA LYS A 66 11.51 -17.50 14.63
C LYS A 66 10.15 -17.90 14.03
N GLN A 67 9.47 -16.97 13.36
CA GLN A 67 8.21 -17.25 12.66
C GLN A 67 8.43 -18.12 11.42
N LEU A 68 9.47 -17.84 10.62
CA LEU A 68 9.86 -18.64 9.46
C LEU A 68 10.24 -20.07 9.89
N ASP A 69 11.04 -20.24 10.94
CA ASP A 69 11.43 -21.56 11.46
C ASP A 69 10.23 -22.34 11.98
N THR A 70 9.25 -21.66 12.58
CA THR A 70 8.00 -22.28 13.04
C THR A 70 7.15 -22.74 11.85
N PHE A 71 7.05 -21.91 10.81
CA PHE A 71 6.37 -22.22 9.56
C PHE A 71 6.97 -23.44 8.86
N VAL A 72 8.30 -23.51 8.75
CA VAL A 72 9.01 -24.66 8.16
C VAL A 72 8.81 -25.94 8.98
N LYS A 73 8.80 -25.84 10.32
CA LYS A 73 8.62 -27.00 11.21
C LYS A 73 7.20 -27.54 11.21
N ASN A 74 6.20 -26.67 11.14
CA ASN A 74 4.80 -27.09 11.23
C ASN A 74 4.34 -27.80 9.97
N LYS A 75 4.99 -27.59 8.81
CA LYS A 75 4.62 -28.16 7.50
C LYS A 75 3.15 -27.95 7.10
N GLY A 76 2.44 -27.12 7.86
CA GLY A 76 1.03 -26.83 7.73
C GLY A 76 0.94 -25.44 7.16
N TYR A 77 0.84 -25.36 5.82
CA TYR A 77 0.73 -24.11 5.07
C TYR A 77 -0.65 -23.46 5.26
N GLU A 78 -1.05 -23.27 6.51
CA GLU A 78 -2.28 -22.59 6.84
C GLU A 78 -2.10 -21.09 6.71
N LYS A 79 -3.14 -20.42 6.20
CA LYS A 79 -3.19 -18.97 5.99
C LYS A 79 -2.73 -18.18 7.23
N ASN A 80 -3.09 -18.67 8.42
CA ASN A 80 -2.73 -18.05 9.70
C ASN A 80 -1.20 -17.99 9.96
N GLU A 81 -0.42 -18.91 9.39
CA GLU A 81 1.04 -18.90 9.53
C GLU A 81 1.67 -17.84 8.62
N PHE A 82 1.17 -17.72 7.39
CA PHE A 82 1.58 -16.65 6.46
C PHE A 82 1.20 -15.27 6.97
N ASP A 83 -0.01 -15.10 7.54
CA ASP A 83 -0.47 -13.82 8.08
C ASP A 83 0.46 -13.28 9.18
N LYS A 84 1.03 -14.17 10.01
CA LYS A 84 2.01 -13.79 11.05
C LYS A 84 3.31 -13.26 10.43
N ILE A 85 3.81 -13.92 9.38
CA ILE A 85 5.02 -13.51 8.65
C ILE A 85 4.78 -12.17 7.93
N PHE A 86 3.68 -12.04 7.19
CA PHE A 86 3.32 -10.80 6.50
C PHE A 86 3.07 -9.63 7.45
N HIS A 87 2.41 -9.88 8.59
CA HIS A 87 2.21 -8.87 9.61
C HIS A 87 3.54 -8.37 10.17
N GLN A 88 4.51 -9.27 10.39
CA GLN A 88 5.84 -8.89 10.87
C GLN A 88 6.64 -8.10 9.82
N LEU A 89 6.56 -8.50 8.55
CA LEU A 89 7.13 -7.74 7.42
C LEU A 89 6.50 -6.34 7.31
N GLY A 90 5.18 -6.22 7.46
CA GLY A 90 4.45 -4.95 7.38
C GLY A 90 4.80 -3.93 8.46
N LYS A 91 5.47 -4.36 9.54
CA LYS A 91 6.00 -3.46 10.57
C LYS A 91 7.33 -2.81 10.18
N MET A 92 8.03 -3.35 9.18
CA MET A 92 9.28 -2.78 8.66
C MET A 92 8.95 -1.91 7.45
N LYS A 93 8.75 -0.61 7.68
CA LYS A 93 8.32 0.31 6.62
C LYS A 93 9.51 1.02 5.99
N ARG A 94 9.36 1.43 4.72
CA ARG A 94 10.36 2.30 4.06
C ARG A 94 10.59 3.63 4.79
N THR A 95 9.60 4.11 5.53
CA THR A 95 9.72 5.30 6.39
C THR A 95 10.70 5.12 7.55
N ASP A 96 10.98 3.87 7.92
CA ASP A 96 11.89 3.52 9.01
C ASP A 96 13.36 3.50 8.53
N SER A 97 13.61 3.85 7.26
CA SER A 97 14.95 3.95 6.67
C SER A 97 15.87 4.99 7.34
N VAL A 98 15.30 5.84 8.21
CA VAL A 98 16.03 6.80 9.04
C VAL A 98 17.05 6.10 9.94
N GLU A 99 16.83 4.85 10.34
CA GLU A 99 17.83 4.10 11.12
C GLU A 99 19.09 3.72 10.34
N PHE A 100 19.05 3.78 9.01
CA PHE A 100 20.22 3.56 8.16
C PHE A 100 20.93 4.87 7.81
N LEU A 101 20.52 6.01 8.42
CA LEU A 101 21.19 7.30 8.24
C LEU A 101 22.27 7.47 9.30
N ASP A 102 23.45 7.93 8.86
CA ASP A 102 24.60 8.19 9.74
C ASP A 102 24.25 9.13 10.91
N GLU A 103 24.92 8.94 12.04
CA GLU A 103 24.78 9.72 13.29
C GLU A 103 24.84 11.25 13.04
N SER A 104 25.60 11.69 12.05
CA SER A 104 25.71 13.11 11.67
C SER A 104 24.43 13.69 11.03
N LEU A 105 23.69 12.88 10.27
CA LEU A 105 22.41 13.26 9.67
C LEU A 105 21.27 13.19 10.70
N ARG A 106 21.35 12.23 11.62
CA ARG A 106 20.43 12.09 12.76
C ARG A 106 20.50 13.32 13.69
N ASN A 107 21.71 13.74 14.05
CA ASN A 107 21.96 14.96 14.83
C ASN A 107 21.51 16.25 14.12
N ARG A 108 21.59 16.32 12.79
CA ARG A 108 21.08 17.47 12.02
C ARG A 108 19.56 17.51 12.03
N LEU A 109 18.89 16.36 11.97
CA LEU A 109 17.42 16.27 12.07
C LEU A 109 16.93 16.59 13.49
N GLU A 110 17.62 16.12 14.53
CA GLU A 110 17.30 16.46 15.93
C GLU A 110 17.47 17.95 16.22
N LYS A 111 18.55 18.59 15.75
CA LYS A 111 18.70 20.05 15.85
C LYS A 111 17.63 20.84 15.11
N ILE A 112 17.06 20.29 14.04
CA ILE A 112 15.93 20.90 13.33
C ILE A 112 14.64 20.71 14.14
N ALA A 113 14.46 19.56 14.79
CA ALA A 113 13.31 19.29 15.65
C ALA A 113 13.31 20.18 16.91
N GLU A 114 14.43 20.32 17.62
CA GLU A 114 14.53 21.13 18.84
C GLU A 114 14.24 22.61 18.62
N ASN A 115 14.58 23.17 17.46
CA ASN A 115 14.32 24.58 17.11
C ASN A 115 12.85 24.88 16.78
N HIS A 116 11.96 23.87 16.79
CA HIS A 116 10.55 24.01 16.43
C HIS A 116 9.54 23.72 17.56
N TYR A 117 9.99 23.46 18.80
CA TYR A 117 9.09 23.21 19.94
C TYR A 117 9.14 24.33 20.98
N SER A 118 8.06 25.13 21.05
CA SER A 118 7.73 25.91 22.25
C SER A 118 6.86 25.03 23.17
N PRO A 119 7.08 25.02 24.50
CA PRO A 119 6.47 24.05 25.40
C PRO A 119 5.06 24.49 25.80
N GLY A 120 4.06 23.84 25.21
CA GLY A 120 2.66 24.02 25.59
C GLY A 120 1.75 23.51 24.49
N ASP A 121 1.55 22.20 24.41
CA ASP A 121 0.36 21.56 23.84
C ASP A 121 0.47 20.03 24.00
N MET A 122 0.18 19.56 25.21
CA MET A 122 -0.44 18.24 25.38
C MET A 122 -1.94 18.48 25.36
N ILE A 123 -2.71 17.99 24.37
CA ILE A 123 -3.82 16.99 24.46
C ILE A 123 -4.32 16.60 23.03
N SER A 124 -4.55 15.29 22.84
CA SER A 124 -5.53 14.62 21.94
C SER A 124 -5.37 14.68 20.41
N SER A 125 -5.07 13.51 19.85
CA SER A 125 -5.47 12.96 18.54
C SER A 125 -6.42 13.82 17.69
N GLY A 126 -5.82 14.75 16.96
CA GLY A 126 -6.38 15.41 15.80
C GLY A 126 -5.22 16.03 15.05
N VAL A 127 -4.76 15.39 13.97
CA VAL A 127 -3.71 15.98 13.12
C VAL A 127 -4.33 17.18 12.40
N VAL A 128 -4.35 18.32 13.08
CA VAL A 128 -4.47 19.65 12.47
C VAL A 128 -3.05 20.15 12.34
N LEU A 129 -2.43 19.87 11.20
CA LEU A 129 -1.14 20.47 10.85
C LEU A 129 -1.33 21.99 10.66
N PRO A 130 -0.40 22.84 11.16
CA PRO A 130 -0.59 24.28 11.25
C PRO A 130 -0.86 24.94 9.89
N SER A 131 -1.77 25.90 9.90
CA SER A 131 -2.01 26.82 8.79
C SER A 131 -0.74 27.57 8.39
N ALA A 132 -0.48 27.56 7.08
CA ALA A 132 0.19 28.59 6.30
C ALA A 132 1.25 29.44 7.02
N THR A 133 2.47 28.92 7.12
CA THR A 133 3.67 29.75 7.24
C THR A 133 4.35 29.86 5.88
N ASN A 134 4.32 31.08 5.33
CA ASN A 134 5.10 31.65 4.22
C ASN A 134 6.19 30.76 3.59
N GLN A 135 5.81 29.87 2.68
CA GLN A 135 6.75 29.21 1.78
C GLN A 135 6.30 29.42 0.32
N LYS A 136 7.17 30.00 -0.50
CA LYS A 136 6.88 30.43 -1.89
C LYS A 136 6.58 29.21 -2.79
N GLY A 137 5.31 28.85 -2.90
CA GLY A 137 4.84 27.82 -3.85
C GLY A 137 3.46 27.28 -3.47
N LYS A 138 2.66 26.91 -4.49
CA LYS A 138 1.38 26.25 -4.27
C LYS A 138 1.64 24.80 -3.87
N GLN A 139 0.89 24.30 -2.90
CA GLN A 139 1.03 22.94 -2.41
C GLN A 139 0.00 22.04 -3.09
N TYR A 140 0.41 20.82 -3.42
CA TYR A 140 -0.39 19.81 -4.06
C TYR A 140 -0.31 18.51 -3.26
N ILE A 141 -1.43 17.81 -3.12
CA ILE A 141 -1.48 16.49 -2.52
C ILE A 141 -1.34 15.46 -3.65
N THR A 142 -0.40 14.52 -3.47
CA THR A 142 -0.29 13.36 -4.35
C THR A 142 -0.75 12.10 -3.63
N PHE A 143 -1.45 11.22 -4.34
CA PHE A 143 -1.95 9.97 -3.79
C PHE A 143 -2.04 8.90 -4.86
N ARG A 144 -1.99 7.64 -4.44
CA ARG A 144 -2.08 6.47 -5.32
C ARG A 144 -3.38 5.72 -5.08
N CYS A 145 -4.05 5.33 -6.16
CA CYS A 145 -5.17 4.40 -6.17
C CYS A 145 -4.90 3.33 -7.23
N GLY A 146 -4.61 2.11 -6.78
CA GLY A 146 -4.16 1.00 -7.59
C GLY A 146 -2.79 1.30 -8.19
N THR A 147 -2.69 1.19 -9.51
CA THR A 147 -1.49 1.54 -10.27
C THR A 147 -1.46 3.00 -10.71
N ILE A 148 -2.50 3.77 -10.39
CA ILE A 148 -2.68 5.14 -10.86
C ILE A 148 -2.30 6.14 -9.78
N TYR A 149 -1.53 7.16 -10.16
CA TYR A 149 -1.12 8.25 -9.29
C TYR A 149 -1.88 9.51 -9.64
N PHE A 150 -2.45 10.16 -8.64
CA PHE A 150 -3.20 11.40 -8.79
C PHE A 150 -2.49 12.55 -8.09
N ILE A 151 -2.74 13.75 -8.59
CA ILE A 151 -2.31 15.00 -7.96
C ILE A 151 -3.45 16.01 -7.99
N THR A 152 -3.67 16.69 -6.87
CA THR A 152 -4.68 17.76 -6.77
C THR A 152 -4.18 18.89 -5.88
N ASP A 153 -4.77 20.07 -6.02
CA ASP A 153 -4.50 21.22 -5.17
C ASP A 153 -4.70 20.87 -3.70
N ARG A 154 -3.73 21.22 -2.83
CA ARG A 154 -3.88 21.00 -1.39
C ARG A 154 -4.97 21.89 -0.84
N SER A 155 -5.84 21.31 -0.04
CA SER A 155 -6.74 22.03 0.86
C SER A 155 -6.78 21.33 2.22
N SER A 156 -7.57 21.85 3.17
CA SER A 156 -7.81 21.13 4.43
C SER A 156 -8.47 19.78 4.10
N TYR A 157 -7.94 18.69 4.66
CA TYR A 157 -8.45 17.35 4.37
C TYR A 157 -8.57 16.51 5.62
N THR A 158 -9.46 15.52 5.56
CA THR A 158 -9.65 14.47 6.56
C THR A 158 -9.49 13.11 5.89
N ILE A 159 -8.96 12.13 6.62
CA ILE A 159 -8.88 10.74 6.15
C ILE A 159 -9.96 9.93 6.83
N LEU A 160 -10.85 9.33 6.03
CA LEU A 160 -11.81 8.34 6.48
C LEU A 160 -11.21 6.96 6.19
N LYS A 161 -11.19 6.08 7.19
CA LYS A 161 -10.60 4.74 7.10
C LYS A 161 -11.66 3.66 7.18
N ASP A 162 -11.27 2.44 6.82
CA ASP A 162 -12.07 1.23 7.03
C ASP A 162 -13.46 1.28 6.37
N LEU A 163 -13.55 1.92 5.20
CA LEU A 163 -14.78 2.03 4.41
C LEU A 163 -14.90 0.87 3.41
N ASP A 164 -16.12 0.47 3.08
CA ASP A 164 -16.37 -0.54 2.06
C ASP A 164 -15.91 -0.07 0.67
N ARG A 165 -14.92 -0.76 0.10
CA ARG A 165 -14.28 -0.45 -1.19
C ARG A 165 -15.25 -0.48 -2.37
N ARG A 166 -16.37 -1.21 -2.25
CA ARG A 166 -17.42 -1.32 -3.29
C ARG A 166 -18.27 -0.05 -3.40
N LYS A 167 -18.26 0.80 -2.37
CA LYS A 167 -19.03 2.05 -2.38
C LYS A 167 -18.44 3.03 -3.38
N ASN A 168 -19.32 3.61 -4.20
CA ASN A 168 -19.01 4.72 -5.11
C ASN A 168 -19.58 6.05 -4.62
N THR A 169 -20.26 6.05 -3.48
CA THR A 169 -20.79 7.24 -2.81
C THR A 169 -20.53 7.13 -1.30
N VAL A 170 -20.46 8.28 -0.64
CA VAL A 170 -20.34 8.39 0.82
C VAL A 170 -21.33 9.44 1.30
N GLU A 171 -22.04 9.14 2.37
CA GLU A 171 -22.84 10.13 3.09
C GLU A 171 -21.94 10.82 4.12
N TYR A 172 -21.85 12.14 4.05
CA TYR A 172 -21.04 12.93 4.95
C TYR A 172 -21.76 14.25 5.24
N LYS A 173 -22.01 14.55 6.53
CA LYS A 173 -22.77 15.74 6.94
C LYS A 173 -24.10 15.88 6.19
N GLU A 174 -24.91 14.81 6.19
CA GLU A 174 -26.27 14.77 5.61
C GLU A 174 -26.34 15.02 4.09
N LYS A 175 -25.20 14.94 3.40
CA LYS A 175 -25.13 15.02 1.93
C LYS A 175 -24.41 13.81 1.37
N VAL A 176 -24.89 13.34 0.22
CA VAL A 176 -24.28 12.23 -0.52
C VAL A 176 -23.26 12.79 -1.50
N TYR A 177 -22.02 12.35 -1.38
CA TYR A 177 -20.92 12.72 -2.27
C TYR A 177 -20.49 11.52 -3.09
N ARG A 178 -20.07 11.78 -4.32
CA ARG A 178 -19.47 10.75 -5.18
C ARG A 178 -18.01 10.53 -4.77
N ILE A 179 -17.61 9.26 -4.73
CA ILE A 179 -16.23 8.86 -4.51
C ILE A 179 -15.53 8.76 -5.87
N PHE A 180 -14.39 9.42 -6.00
CA PHE A 180 -13.51 9.32 -7.15
C PHE A 180 -12.14 8.71 -6.74
N PRO A 181 -11.45 7.91 -7.55
CA PRO A 181 -11.95 7.22 -8.74
C PRO A 181 -13.12 6.27 -8.43
N ASN A 182 -13.77 5.72 -9.45
CA ASN A 182 -14.76 4.66 -9.23
C ASN A 182 -14.08 3.36 -8.76
N SER A 183 -14.86 2.42 -8.23
CA SER A 183 -14.35 1.16 -7.70
C SER A 183 -13.68 0.24 -8.74
N PHE A 184 -13.89 0.50 -10.03
CA PHE A 184 -13.35 -0.28 -11.16
C PHE A 184 -11.97 0.19 -11.65
N VAL A 185 -11.43 1.28 -11.11
CA VAL A 185 -10.12 1.82 -11.53
C VAL A 185 -8.94 0.91 -11.18
N TYR A 186 -9.12 -0.08 -10.31
CA TYR A 186 -8.05 -0.97 -9.90
C TYR A 186 -7.61 -2.00 -10.96
N GLY A 187 -8.33 -2.17 -12.07
CA GLY A 187 -7.95 -3.14 -13.11
C GLY A 187 -7.88 -4.58 -12.60
N LEU A 188 -8.57 -4.87 -11.48
CA LEU A 188 -8.58 -6.19 -10.84
C LEU A 188 -9.54 -7.11 -11.59
N SER A 189 -9.16 -8.39 -11.66
CA SER A 189 -10.05 -9.46 -12.12
C SER A 189 -11.23 -9.63 -11.15
N GLU A 190 -12.36 -10.18 -11.61
CA GLU A 190 -13.52 -10.45 -10.73
C GLU A 190 -13.18 -11.33 -9.52
N GLU A 191 -12.18 -12.20 -9.66
CA GLU A 191 -11.72 -13.13 -8.62
C GLU A 191 -10.98 -12.39 -7.48
N GLU A 192 -10.18 -11.38 -7.81
CA GLU A 192 -9.50 -10.51 -6.82
C GLU A 192 -10.50 -9.63 -6.06
N TYR A 193 -11.64 -9.30 -6.67
CA TYR A 193 -12.73 -8.52 -6.06
C TYR A 193 -13.53 -9.31 -4.99
N ARG A 194 -13.42 -10.65 -4.98
CA ARG A 194 -14.10 -11.55 -4.05
C ARG A 194 -13.31 -11.84 -2.77
N ASN A 195 -12.04 -11.41 -2.70
CA ASN A 195 -11.18 -11.70 -1.57
C ASN A 195 -11.43 -10.70 -0.41
N GLU A 196 -11.80 -11.19 0.77
CA GLU A 196 -12.27 -10.36 1.90
C GLU A 196 -11.26 -9.31 2.39
N ASN A 197 -9.96 -9.58 2.21
CA ASN A 197 -8.87 -8.64 2.56
C ASN A 197 -8.84 -7.38 1.68
N PHE A 198 -9.60 -7.33 0.58
CA PHE A 198 -9.73 -6.16 -0.31
C PHE A 198 -10.99 -5.34 -0.05
N LEU A 199 -11.78 -5.65 0.98
CA LEU A 199 -13.07 -4.98 1.21
C LEU A 199 -12.96 -3.60 1.83
N THR A 200 -11.81 -3.21 2.38
CA THR A 200 -11.64 -1.88 2.99
C THR A 200 -10.86 -0.92 2.09
N MET A 201 -11.22 0.36 2.17
CA MET A 201 -10.57 1.48 1.50
C MET A 201 -10.42 2.67 2.44
N ASN A 202 -9.49 3.56 2.10
CA ASN A 202 -9.41 4.88 2.70
C ASN A 202 -9.97 5.92 1.73
N LEU A 203 -10.67 6.92 2.27
CA LEU A 203 -11.09 8.11 1.55
C LEU A 203 -10.37 9.34 2.07
N LEU A 204 -9.84 10.11 1.14
CA LEU A 204 -9.28 11.43 1.35
C LEU A 204 -10.40 12.44 1.08
N ALA A 205 -10.93 13.04 2.14
CA ALA A 205 -11.99 14.04 2.08
C ALA A 205 -11.36 15.44 2.06
N LEU A 206 -11.28 16.07 0.88
CA LEU A 206 -10.78 17.44 0.72
C LEU A 206 -11.91 18.44 0.89
N LYS A 207 -11.73 19.41 1.78
CA LYS A 207 -12.60 20.58 1.91
C LYS A 207 -12.26 21.57 0.79
N ARG A 208 -13.22 21.89 -0.07
CA ARG A 208 -13.14 22.92 -1.12
C ARG A 208 -13.99 24.12 -0.74
N GLU A 209 -13.90 25.19 -1.53
CA GLU A 209 -14.72 26.39 -1.34
C GLU A 209 -16.23 26.08 -1.39
N PHE A 210 -16.64 25.18 -2.29
CA PHE A 210 -18.06 24.89 -2.54
C PHE A 210 -18.55 23.54 -1.97
N GLY A 211 -17.71 22.80 -1.23
CA GLY A 211 -18.12 21.50 -0.69
C GLY A 211 -16.96 20.59 -0.30
N PHE A 212 -17.20 19.29 -0.35
CA PHE A 212 -16.20 18.26 -0.11
C PHE A 212 -16.00 17.41 -1.36
N GLU A 213 -14.75 17.09 -1.64
CA GLU A 213 -14.38 16.10 -2.65
C GLU A 213 -13.83 14.85 -1.95
N PHE A 214 -14.24 13.66 -2.39
CA PHE A 214 -13.85 12.40 -1.76
C PHE A 214 -13.04 11.55 -2.72
N TYR A 215 -11.79 11.30 -2.33
CA TYR A 215 -10.81 10.60 -3.12
C TYR A 215 -10.48 9.22 -2.53
N ARG A 216 -10.75 8.14 -3.26
CA ARG A 216 -10.23 6.82 -2.89
C ARG A 216 -8.72 6.80 -3.08
N PHE A 217 -8.02 6.28 -2.08
CA PHE A 217 -6.57 6.11 -2.14
C PHE A 217 -6.12 4.88 -1.35
N ASP A 218 -5.05 4.22 -1.80
CA ASP A 218 -4.33 3.20 -1.02
C ASP A 218 -3.15 3.82 -0.27
N THR A 219 -2.54 4.86 -0.83
CA THR A 219 -1.33 5.48 -0.26
C THR A 219 -1.34 6.98 -0.52
N LEU A 220 -1.21 7.79 0.54
CA LEU A 220 -0.83 9.19 0.40
C LEU A 220 0.67 9.25 0.11
N CYS A 221 1.03 9.98 -0.94
CA CYS A 221 2.41 10.17 -1.34
C CYS A 221 2.94 11.49 -0.74
N GLU A 222 3.89 12.14 -1.39
CA GLU A 222 4.44 13.41 -0.92
C GLU A 222 3.48 14.60 -1.15
N ILE A 223 3.59 15.62 -0.30
CA ILE A 223 3.01 16.93 -0.60
C ILE A 223 4.00 17.66 -1.49
N LEU A 224 3.61 17.93 -2.72
CA LEU A 224 4.44 18.65 -3.67
C LEU A 224 4.28 20.15 -3.47
N GLN A 225 5.39 20.82 -3.23
CA GLN A 225 5.44 22.27 -3.24
C GLN A 225 6.14 22.74 -4.50
N ILE A 226 5.40 23.42 -5.37
CA ILE A 226 5.90 23.86 -6.66
C ILE A 226 5.27 25.22 -7.01
N ASN A 227 6.04 26.06 -7.70
CA ASN A 227 5.48 27.31 -8.24
C ASN A 227 4.38 26.97 -9.26
N GLU A 228 3.21 27.62 -9.15
CA GLU A 228 2.04 27.34 -9.99
C GLU A 228 2.36 27.48 -11.49
N GLY A 229 3.12 28.50 -11.89
CA GLY A 229 3.55 28.67 -13.28
C GLY A 229 4.46 27.55 -13.78
N THR A 230 5.29 26.97 -12.90
CA THR A 230 6.13 25.81 -13.24
C THR A 230 5.29 24.54 -13.34
N PHE A 231 4.34 24.36 -12.43
CA PHE A 231 3.41 23.24 -12.46
C PHE A 231 2.58 23.24 -13.75
N LEU A 232 1.96 24.37 -14.08
CA LEU A 232 1.13 24.52 -15.28
C LEU A 232 1.93 24.28 -16.57
N LYS A 233 3.17 24.77 -16.65
CA LYS A 233 4.07 24.48 -17.79
C LYS A 233 4.47 23.01 -17.87
N GLY A 234 4.52 22.31 -16.74
CA GLY A 234 4.86 20.89 -16.67
C GLY A 234 3.68 19.94 -16.95
N LEU A 235 2.44 20.47 -16.99
CA LEU A 235 1.26 19.69 -17.34
C LEU A 235 1.29 19.33 -18.83
N LYS A 236 1.20 18.03 -19.11
CA LYS A 236 1.08 17.51 -20.46
C LYS A 236 -0.36 17.11 -20.73
N PRO A 237 -0.95 17.50 -21.87
CA PRO A 237 -2.29 17.06 -22.24
C PRO A 237 -2.30 15.56 -22.45
N MET A 238 -3.39 14.92 -22.05
CA MET A 238 -3.65 13.51 -22.36
C MET A 238 -4.29 13.37 -23.73
N LYS A 239 -4.02 12.26 -24.41
CA LYS A 239 -4.83 11.80 -25.54
C LYS A 239 -6.05 11.06 -24.98
N ASP A 240 -7.19 11.12 -25.66
CA ASP A 240 -8.54 10.73 -25.19
C ASP A 240 -8.71 9.28 -24.65
N PHE A 241 -7.66 8.47 -24.63
CA PHE A 241 -7.68 7.05 -24.28
C PHE A 241 -6.87 6.67 -23.02
N GLU A 242 -6.29 7.62 -22.28
CA GLU A 242 -5.30 7.32 -21.22
C GLU A 242 -5.83 7.31 -19.76
N VAL A 243 -7.15 7.50 -19.52
CA VAL A 243 -7.71 7.47 -18.16
C VAL A 243 -8.70 6.31 -17.97
N PRO A 244 -8.35 5.28 -17.17
CA PRO A 244 -9.32 4.32 -16.66
C PRO A 244 -10.33 5.04 -15.76
N GLY A 245 -11.61 5.06 -16.12
CA GLY A 245 -12.69 5.55 -15.24
C GLY A 245 -13.36 6.89 -15.60
N ARG A 246 -13.24 7.38 -16.85
CA ARG A 246 -14.06 8.48 -17.45
C ARG A 246 -14.40 9.67 -16.53
N GLU A 247 -13.41 10.28 -15.89
CA GLU A 247 -13.60 11.60 -15.26
C GLU A 247 -13.23 12.70 -16.27
N ARG A 248 -14.24 13.37 -16.84
CA ARG A 248 -14.09 14.35 -17.94
C ARG A 248 -13.17 15.54 -17.63
N ARG A 249 -12.83 15.73 -16.35
CA ARG A 249 -12.03 16.86 -15.85
C ARG A 249 -10.54 16.57 -15.82
N ILE A 250 -10.14 15.31 -15.77
CA ILE A 250 -8.72 14.95 -15.82
C ILE A 250 -8.30 14.97 -17.29
N ARG A 251 -7.67 16.07 -17.69
CA ARG A 251 -7.24 16.31 -19.09
C ARG A 251 -5.72 16.38 -19.26
N SER A 252 -4.99 16.35 -18.15
CA SER A 252 -3.55 16.49 -18.14
C SER A 252 -2.90 15.66 -17.05
N TYR A 253 -1.63 15.35 -17.22
CA TYR A 253 -0.79 14.72 -16.22
C TYR A 253 0.50 15.51 -16.02
N PHE A 254 1.08 15.38 -14.84
CA PHE A 254 2.38 15.93 -14.45
C PHE A 254 3.36 14.79 -14.26
N ARG A 255 4.56 14.88 -14.84
CA ARG A 255 5.59 13.83 -14.71
C ARG A 255 6.67 14.26 -13.73
N LYS A 256 6.93 13.44 -12.70
CA LYS A 256 8.03 13.65 -11.74
C LYS A 256 8.66 12.31 -11.40
N ALA A 257 10.01 12.24 -11.44
CA ALA A 257 10.78 11.04 -11.07
C ALA A 257 10.30 9.75 -11.76
N GLY A 258 9.93 9.83 -13.05
CA GLY A 258 9.44 8.69 -13.81
C GLY A 258 7.96 8.34 -13.63
N ILE A 259 7.25 8.95 -12.68
CA ILE A 259 5.83 8.70 -12.38
C ILE A 259 4.93 9.72 -13.09
N HIS A 260 3.80 9.25 -13.64
CA HIS A 260 2.75 10.09 -14.20
C HIS A 260 1.66 10.35 -13.17
N TYR A 261 1.53 11.60 -12.73
CA TYR A 261 0.49 12.05 -11.82
C TYR A 261 -0.65 12.68 -12.62
N TYR A 262 -1.82 12.05 -12.64
CA TYR A 262 -3.02 12.57 -13.28
C TYR A 262 -3.58 13.73 -12.47
N TYR A 263 -3.64 14.92 -13.09
CA TYR A 263 -4.04 16.13 -12.39
C TYR A 263 -5.56 16.22 -12.30
N ILE A 264 -6.06 16.31 -11.07
CA ILE A 264 -7.47 16.53 -10.76
C ILE A 264 -7.64 18.02 -10.41
N PRO A 265 -8.14 18.83 -11.35
CA PRO A 265 -8.44 20.22 -11.05
C PRO A 265 -9.61 20.28 -10.04
N PRO A 266 -9.61 21.24 -9.11
CA PRO A 266 -10.74 21.45 -8.21
C PRO A 266 -12.02 21.71 -9.01
N GLU A 267 -13.17 21.22 -8.54
CA GLU A 267 -14.44 21.50 -9.21
C GLU A 267 -14.66 23.02 -9.28
N LYS A 268 -14.65 23.59 -10.49
CA LYS A 268 -15.18 24.92 -10.75
C LYS A 268 -16.65 24.72 -11.15
N VAL A 269 -17.56 25.23 -10.32
CA VAL A 269 -18.96 25.42 -10.72
C VAL A 269 -19.02 26.61 -11.67
#